data_AF-A0A7W5G952-F1
#
_entry.id   AF-A0A7W5G952-F1
#
_cell.length_a   1.000
_cell.length_b   1.000
_cell.length_c   1.000
_cell.angle_alpha   90.00
_cell.angle_beta   90.00
_cell.angle_gamma   90.00
#
_symmetry.space_group_name_H-M   'P 1'
#
loop_
_entity.id
_entity.type
_entity.pdbx_description
1 polymer ?
#
loop_
_entity_poly.entity_id
_entity_poly.type
_entity_poly.pdbx_seq_one_letter_code
_entity_poly.pdbx_strand_id
1 'polypeptide(L)' 'MEERKAVIIQKIKNYGIIKDPQWLDRPDELVPLWVMLEAILEVIERFDPPNRPFD' A
#
# COMPACT_ATOMS: atom_id res chain seq x y z
N MET A 1 17.16 -12.42 -1.59
CA MET A 1 15.85 -12.42 -0.90
C MET A 1 15.66 -11.14 -0.10
N GLU A 2 16.59 -10.79 0.78
CA GLU A 2 16.55 -9.55 1.58
C GLU A 2 16.52 -8.26 0.74
N GLU A 3 17.30 -8.20 -0.33
CA GLU A 3 17.35 -7.05 -1.22
C GLU A 3 16.00 -6.77 -1.92
N ARG A 4 15.25 -7.83 -2.26
CA ARG A 4 13.91 -7.71 -2.85
C ARG A 4 12.89 -7.20 -1.84
N LYS A 5 12.99 -7.62 -0.57
CA LYS A 5 12.15 -7.11 0.53
C LYS A 5 12.41 -5.62 0.76
N ALA A 6 13.67 -5.21 0.81
CA ALA A 6 14.05 -3.81 0.99
C ALA A 6 13.46 -2.90 -0.09
N VAL A 7 13.51 -3.31 -1.36
CA VAL A 7 12.91 -2.58 -2.48
C VAL A 7 11.39 -2.46 -2.32
N ILE A 8 10.71 -3.52 -1.87
CA ILE A 8 9.25 -3.50 -1.64
C ILE A 8 8.91 -2.52 -0.51
N ILE A 9 9.61 -2.59 0.62
CA ILE A 9 9.41 -1.69 1.76
C ILE A 9 9.61 -0.24 1.32
N GLN A 10 10.64 0.05 0.51
CA GLN A 10 10.91 1.40 0.03
C GLN A 10 9.81 1.90 -0.91
N LYS A 11 9.31 1.04 -1.81
CA LYS A 11 8.18 1.37 -2.68
C LYS A 11 6.92 1.69 -1.89
N ILE A 12 6.63 0.89 -0.86
CA ILE A 12 5.48 1.11 0.03
C ILE A 12 5.60 2.44 0.76
N LYS A 13 6.79 2.75 1.33
CA LYS A 13 7.05 4.04 1.98
C LYS A 13 6.87 5.23 1.02
N ASN A 14 7.37 5.10 -0.21
CA ASN A 14 7.27 6.16 -1.23
C ASN A 14 5.85 6.36 -1.76
N TYR A 15 4.99 5.35 -1.65
CA TYR A 15 3.64 5.39 -2.17
C TYR A 15 2.70 6.25 -1.32
N GLY A 16 3.07 6.57 -0.08
CA GLY A 16 2.33 7.52 0.78
C GLY A 16 0.94 7.07 1.25
N ILE A 17 0.48 5.89 0.82
CA ILE A 17 -0.85 5.34 1.16
C ILE A 17 -0.97 5.05 2.66
N ILE A 18 0.12 4.56 3.25
CA ILE A 18 0.08 3.93 4.57
C ILE A 18 0.35 4.97 5.63
N LYS A 19 -0.70 5.31 6.38
CA LYS A 19 -0.67 6.34 7.42
C LYS A 19 0.19 5.97 8.63
N ASP A 20 0.29 4.68 8.96
CA ASP A 20 1.12 4.19 10.07
C ASP A 20 2.05 3.03 9.62
N PRO A 21 3.33 3.32 9.31
CA PRO A 21 4.25 2.34 8.77
C PRO A 21 4.92 1.44 9.81
N GLN A 22 4.54 1.47 11.10
CA GLN A 22 5.22 0.68 12.14
C GLN A 22 5.30 -0.83 11.85
N TRP A 23 4.35 -1.38 11.10
CA TRP A 23 4.38 -2.79 10.69
C TRP A 23 5.52 -3.10 9.70
N LEU A 24 6.05 -2.11 8.98
CA LEU A 24 7.19 -2.27 8.07
C LEU A 24 8.50 -2.52 8.81
N ASP A 25 8.56 -2.24 10.11
CA ASP A 25 9.72 -2.58 10.94
C ASP A 25 9.81 -4.10 11.19
N ARG A 26 8.74 -4.85 10.87
CA ARG A 26 8.65 -6.31 11.01
C ARG A 26 8.10 -6.95 9.72
N PRO A 27 8.86 -6.91 8.61
CA PRO A 27 8.38 -7.32 7.29
C PRO A 27 8.13 -8.83 7.15
N ASP A 28 8.57 -9.64 8.11
CA ASP A 28 8.34 -11.08 8.15
C ASP A 28 7.06 -11.46 8.93
N GLU A 29 6.42 -10.51 9.62
CA GLU A 29 5.14 -10.71 10.28
C GLU A 29 3.97 -10.46 9.32
N LEU A 30 2.78 -10.95 9.70
CA LEU A 30 1.57 -10.70 8.93
C LEU A 30 1.23 -9.21 8.93
N VAL A 31 0.84 -8.72 7.76
CA VAL A 31 0.39 -7.33 7.58
C VAL A 31 -0.93 -7.12 8.34
N PRO A 32 -1.11 -6.00 9.07
CA PRO A 32 -2.39 -5.70 9.70
C PRO A 32 -3.54 -5.63 8.68
N LEU A 33 -4.72 -6.14 9.05
CA LEU A 33 -5.88 -6.19 8.15
C LEU A 33 -6.27 -4.81 7.60
N TRP A 34 -6.23 -3.78 8.45
CA TRP A 34 -6.58 -2.41 8.06
C TRP A 34 -5.66 -1.86 6.95
N VAL A 35 -4.36 -2.21 6.97
CA VAL A 35 -3.40 -1.83 5.92
C VAL A 35 -3.78 -2.47 4.59
N MET A 36 -4.16 -3.75 4.62
CA MET A 36 -4.61 -4.45 3.41
C MET A 36 -5.89 -3.84 2.85
N LEU A 37 -6.83 -3.45 3.72
CA LEU A 37 -8.06 -2.78 3.31
C LEU A 37 -7.78 -1.41 2.68
N GLU A 38 -6.91 -0.60 3.27
CA GLU A 38 -6.47 0.69 2.69
C GLU A 38 -5.80 0.49 1.32
N ALA A 39 -4.92 -0.50 1.19
CA ALA A 39 -4.28 -0.82 -0.08
C ALA A 39 -5.29 -1.23 -1.16
N ILE A 40 -6.33 -2.00 -0.81
CA ILE A 40 -7.41 -2.38 -1.74
C ILE A 40 -8.22 -1.16 -2.17
N LEU A 41 -8.59 -0.27 -1.25
CA LEU A 41 -9.33 0.95 -1.56
C LEU A 41 -8.55 1.84 -2.54
N GLU A 42 -7.25 2.03 -2.31
CA GLU A 42 -6.41 2.80 -3.24
C GLU A 42 -6.28 2.17 -4.62
N VAL A 43 -6.22 0.84 -4.69
CA VAL A 43 -6.25 0.13 -5.97
C VAL A 43 -7.57 0.42 -6.69
N ILE A 44 -8.71 0.30 -5.99
CA ILE A 44 -10.04 0.58 -6.55
C ILE A 44 -10.12 2.03 -7.06
N GLU A 45 -9.71 3.01 -6.27
CA GLU A 45 -9.72 4.44 -6.66
C GLU A 45 -8.87 4.72 -7.91
N ARG A 46 -7.77 3.99 -8.10
CA ARG A 46 -6.91 4.14 -9.29
C ARG A 46 -7.51 3.51 -10.55
N PHE A 47 -8.21 2.39 -10.42
CA PHE A 47 -8.82 1.69 -11.54
C PHE A 47 -10.16 2.33 -11.96
N ASP A 48 -10.89 2.90 -11.01
CA ASP A 48 -12.15 3.61 -11.27
C ASP A 48 -12.16 4.98 -10.57
N PRO A 49 -11.45 5.97 -11.13
CA PRO A 49 -11.39 7.29 -10.52
C PRO A 49 -12.79 7.92 -10.51
N PRO A 50 -13.27 8.44 -9.38
CA PRO A 50 -14.63 8.95 -9.21
C PRO A 50 -14.95 10.16 -10.10
N ASN A 51 -13.94 10.75 -10.76
CA ASN A 51 -14.04 11.93 -11.60
C ASN A 51 -13.91 11.61 -13.10
N ARG A 52 -14.48 10.50 -13.58
CA ARG A 52 -14.70 10.40 -15.04
C ARG A 52 -15.78 11.43 -15.41
N PRO A 53 -15.49 12.38 -16.31
CA PRO A 53 -16.57 13.18 -16.91
C PRO A 53 -17.55 12.18 -17.52
N PHE A 54 -18.84 12.36 -17.26
CA PHE A 54 -19.88 11.60 -17.96
C PHE A 54 -19.71 11.88 -19.46
N ASP A 55 -19.34 10.84 -20.22
CA ASP A 55 -19.31 10.86 -21.68
C ASP A 55 -20.71 10.51 -22.22
#